data_AF-A0A3E0QB09-F1
#
_entry.id   AF-A0A3E0QB09-F1
#
_cell.length_a   1.000
_cell.length_b   1.000
_cell.length_c   1.000
_cell.angle_alpha   90.00
_cell.angle_beta   90.00
_cell.angle_gamma   90.00
#
_symmetry.space_group_name_H-M   'P 1'
#
loop_
_entity.id
_entity.type
_entity.pdbx_description
1 polymer ?
#
loop_
_entity_poly.entity_id
_entity_poly.type
_entity_poly.pdbx_seq_one_letter_code
_entity_poly.pdbx_strand_id
1 'polypeptide(L)'
;MHRSLLITLLVGLFGCASEGNPIEVTESSDSTHAPPQENENAYDPIATLPDTAQVASHLTPEQLELGGPLVDSIGIVLAPIPAGEYLMGSSDTDQAGLPMERPQHLVRITKPFYLGVCEVTRAQYEQVLDARPWQLIDVGEWLEQGQQPESKLLAATSVSYHNAVEFCSRLSEIEGAEYRLPSEAEWEYACRAGTTTAFSFGDDLSELDRHAWCYGYTNGSEGRVHAVGQKEANPWGLYDMHGNVEEWCADWYALKYEGESVNDPTGPAEGDEVVRLDESGEEVVSGRARVMRGGSFAMYLDPSCLRSAFRAGYFPDGRRSTFGFRVVREYVESE
;
A
#
# COMPACT_ATOMS: atom_id res chain seq x y z
N MET A 1 5.92 35.66 -23.99
CA MET A 1 6.39 34.30 -24.31
C MET A 1 6.81 33.62 -23.02
N HIS A 2 5.86 33.02 -22.31
CA HIS A 2 6.13 32.09 -21.21
C HIS A 2 5.52 30.77 -21.63
N ARG A 3 6.37 29.81 -21.95
CA ARG A 3 5.95 28.42 -22.15
C ARG A 3 5.86 27.82 -20.76
N SER A 4 4.63 27.74 -20.22
CA SER A 4 4.37 26.85 -19.08
C SER A 4 4.63 25.42 -19.57
N LEU A 5 5.55 24.74 -18.87
CA LEU A 5 5.78 23.30 -19.04
C LEU A 5 4.52 22.59 -18.52
N LEU A 6 3.63 22.16 -19.41
CA LEU A 6 2.54 21.26 -19.08
C LEU A 6 3.18 19.86 -18.94
N ILE A 7 3.44 19.43 -17.71
CA ILE A 7 3.95 18.08 -17.43
C ILE A 7 2.74 17.19 -17.16
N THR A 8 2.48 16.27 -18.08
CA THR A 8 1.44 15.26 -18.02
C THR A 8 1.57 14.42 -16.76
N LEU A 9 0.50 14.33 -15.97
CA LEU A 9 0.43 13.47 -14.80
C LEU A 9 -0.21 12.14 -15.19
N LEU A 10 0.49 11.02 -14.98
CA LEU A 10 -0.14 9.72 -14.83
C LEU A 10 -0.83 9.70 -13.45
N VAL A 11 -1.95 10.41 -13.30
CA VAL A 11 -2.90 10.14 -12.21
C VAL A 11 -3.50 8.79 -12.55
N GLY A 12 -3.03 7.70 -11.92
CA GLY A 12 -3.50 6.31 -12.06
C GLY A 12 -4.75 6.12 -12.92
N LEU A 13 -4.57 6.19 -14.24
CA LEU A 13 -5.59 5.96 -15.26
C LEU A 13 -5.47 4.49 -15.63
N PHE A 14 -5.88 3.62 -14.70
CA PHE A 14 -6.36 2.31 -15.06
C PHE A 14 -7.76 2.20 -14.49
N GLY A 15 -8.68 2.88 -15.18
CA GLY A 15 -10.10 2.68 -15.01
C GLY A 15 -10.48 1.36 -15.66
N CYS A 16 -11.25 0.54 -14.94
CA CYS A 16 -12.02 -0.54 -15.50
C CYS A 16 -12.84 -0.02 -16.69
N ALA A 17 -12.55 -0.52 -17.89
CA ALA A 17 -13.44 -0.44 -19.03
C ALA A 17 -13.83 -1.86 -19.43
N SER A 18 -14.99 -2.29 -18.93
CA SER A 18 -15.82 -3.27 -19.60
C SER A 18 -16.36 -2.65 -20.89
N GLU A 19 -16.06 -3.25 -22.04
CA GLU A 19 -17.00 -3.62 -23.11
C GLU A 19 -16.23 -3.98 -24.38
N GLY A 20 -16.51 -5.18 -24.92
CA GLY A 20 -15.74 -5.79 -25.98
C GLY A 20 -16.03 -5.28 -27.40
N ASN A 21 -15.07 -5.53 -28.29
CA ASN A 21 -15.32 -6.17 -29.58
C ASN A 21 -14.03 -6.78 -30.15
N PRO A 22 -14.15 -7.82 -31.01
CA PRO A 22 -13.12 -8.84 -31.19
C PRO A 22 -12.00 -8.39 -32.13
N ILE A 23 -10.76 -8.73 -31.78
CA ILE A 23 -9.62 -8.62 -32.68
C ILE A 23 -9.38 -10.02 -33.30
N GLU A 24 -9.45 -10.09 -34.62
CA GLU A 24 -9.06 -11.28 -35.41
C GLU A 24 -7.58 -11.61 -35.14
N VAL A 25 -7.33 -12.79 -34.60
CA VAL A 25 -5.99 -13.34 -34.40
C VAL A 25 -5.58 -14.06 -35.68
N THR A 26 -4.60 -13.51 -36.40
CA THR A 26 -3.85 -14.27 -37.40
C THR A 26 -2.84 -15.17 -36.67
N GLU A 27 -3.06 -16.48 -36.75
CA GLU A 27 -2.19 -17.50 -36.17
C GLU A 27 -0.76 -17.43 -36.74
N SER A 28 0.25 -17.32 -35.86
CA SER A 28 1.60 -17.81 -36.15
C SER A 28 2.01 -18.77 -35.03
N SER A 29 2.11 -20.04 -35.40
CA SER A 29 2.56 -21.16 -34.59
C SER A 29 4.06 -21.08 -34.27
N ASP A 30 4.44 -20.93 -33.00
CA ASP A 30 5.40 -21.79 -32.30
C ASP A 30 5.76 -21.22 -30.91
N SER A 31 5.22 -21.82 -29.85
CA SER A 31 5.97 -22.23 -28.65
C SER A 31 4.98 -22.86 -27.66
N THR A 32 5.15 -24.15 -27.40
CA THR A 32 4.33 -24.89 -26.44
C THR A 32 4.67 -24.48 -25.01
N HIS A 33 3.89 -23.55 -24.44
CA HIS A 33 3.68 -23.47 -23.00
C HIS A 33 2.21 -23.85 -22.76
N ALA A 34 2.00 -25.05 -22.23
CA ALA A 34 0.66 -25.43 -21.79
C ALA A 34 0.25 -24.49 -20.64
N PRO A 35 -0.98 -23.95 -20.63
CA PRO A 35 -1.47 -23.22 -19.47
C PRO A 35 -1.38 -24.14 -18.24
N PRO A 36 -0.96 -23.63 -17.07
CA PRO A 36 -0.93 -24.44 -15.85
C PRO A 36 -2.34 -25.00 -15.59
N GLN A 37 -2.40 -26.31 -15.31
CA GLN A 37 -3.66 -26.97 -14.99
C GLN A 37 -4.23 -26.38 -13.70
N GLU A 38 -5.44 -25.83 -13.80
CA GLU A 38 -6.22 -25.37 -12.66
C GLU A 38 -6.47 -26.55 -11.72
N ASN A 39 -5.94 -26.45 -10.50
CA ASN A 39 -6.36 -27.31 -9.40
C ASN A 39 -7.58 -26.66 -8.74
N GLU A 40 -8.77 -27.00 -9.22
CA GLU A 40 -10.07 -26.51 -8.70
C GLU A 40 -10.40 -26.98 -7.25
N ASN A 41 -9.47 -27.56 -6.49
CA ASN A 41 -9.76 -28.09 -5.14
C ASN A 41 -8.70 -27.81 -4.06
N ALA A 42 -7.87 -26.80 -4.22
CA ALA A 42 -7.09 -26.26 -3.09
C ALA A 42 -7.94 -25.21 -2.34
N TYR A 43 -8.90 -25.66 -1.53
CA TYR A 43 -9.42 -24.81 -0.46
C TYR A 43 -8.24 -24.47 0.46
N ASP A 44 -7.83 -23.20 0.45
CA ASP A 44 -6.79 -22.66 1.33
C ASP A 44 -7.17 -22.97 2.80
N PRO A 45 -6.22 -23.35 3.68
CA PRO A 45 -6.46 -23.31 5.11
C PRO A 45 -7.06 -21.95 5.49
N ILE A 46 -8.05 -21.95 6.39
CA ILE A 46 -8.74 -20.74 6.86
C ILE A 46 -7.69 -19.64 7.09
N ALA A 47 -7.73 -18.58 6.28
CA ALA A 47 -6.80 -17.47 6.40
C ALA A 47 -6.80 -16.96 7.85
N THR A 48 -5.61 -16.70 8.39
CA THR A 48 -5.44 -16.16 9.74
C THR A 48 -4.51 -14.95 9.67
N LEU A 49 -4.75 -13.97 10.55
CA LEU A 49 -3.82 -12.86 10.71
C LEU A 49 -2.50 -13.36 11.31
N PRO A 50 -1.36 -12.77 10.93
CA PRO A 50 -0.09 -13.03 11.59
C PRO A 50 -0.19 -12.73 13.08
N ASP A 51 0.19 -13.70 13.92
CA ASP A 51 0.20 -13.49 15.38
C ASP A 51 1.52 -12.83 15.84
N THR A 52 1.56 -12.42 17.11
CA THR A 52 2.74 -11.76 17.69
C THR A 52 3.98 -12.66 17.71
N ALA A 53 3.85 -13.99 17.77
CA ALA A 53 4.98 -14.90 17.75
C ALA A 53 5.57 -15.01 16.33
N GLN A 54 4.73 -15.06 15.31
CA GLN A 54 5.13 -15.01 13.90
C GLN A 54 5.86 -13.69 13.62
N VAL A 55 5.27 -12.55 13.99
CA VAL A 55 5.89 -11.23 13.79
C VAL A 55 7.21 -11.13 14.55
N ALA A 56 7.25 -11.55 15.83
CA ALA A 56 8.47 -11.51 16.64
C ALA A 56 9.63 -12.32 16.05
N SER A 57 9.36 -13.36 15.25
CA SER A 57 10.40 -14.15 14.59
C SER A 57 11.15 -13.40 13.48
N HIS A 58 10.57 -12.32 12.96
CA HIS A 58 11.20 -11.44 11.98
C HIS A 58 11.93 -10.26 12.62
N LEU A 59 11.55 -9.86 13.84
CA LEU A 59 12.06 -8.64 14.47
C LEU A 59 13.55 -8.73 14.78
N THR A 60 14.23 -7.61 14.58
CA THR A 60 15.62 -7.43 15.02
C THR A 60 15.73 -7.37 16.56
N PRO A 61 16.93 -7.57 17.13
CA PRO A 61 17.13 -7.41 18.57
C PRO A 61 16.71 -6.03 19.10
N GLU A 62 16.97 -4.96 18.36
CA GLU A 62 16.57 -3.59 18.71
C GLU A 62 15.04 -3.44 18.79
N GLN A 63 14.32 -4.02 17.82
CA GLN A 63 12.85 -4.03 17.84
C GLN A 63 12.28 -4.82 19.02
N LEU A 64 12.92 -5.91 19.43
CA LEU A 64 12.52 -6.66 20.62
C LEU A 64 12.79 -5.86 21.91
N GLU A 65 13.88 -5.09 21.97
CA GLU A 65 14.18 -4.19 23.09
C GLU A 65 13.17 -3.04 23.21
N LEU A 66 12.55 -2.61 22.09
CA LEU A 66 11.45 -1.65 22.09
C LEU A 66 10.13 -2.22 22.65
N GLY A 67 10.07 -3.49 23.03
CA GLY A 67 8.89 -4.13 23.63
C GLY A 67 8.24 -5.21 22.76
N GLY A 68 8.79 -5.48 21.57
CA GLY A 68 8.25 -6.49 20.64
C GLY A 68 6.87 -6.13 20.08
N PRO A 69 6.21 -7.05 19.35
CA PRO A 69 4.92 -6.77 18.74
C PRO A 69 3.80 -6.80 19.79
N LEU A 70 2.79 -5.96 19.60
CA LEU A 70 1.61 -5.88 20.48
C LEU A 70 0.31 -6.06 19.69
N VAL A 71 -0.78 -6.30 20.41
CA VAL A 71 -2.14 -6.39 19.84
C VAL A 71 -3.03 -5.41 20.57
N ASP A 72 -3.76 -4.58 19.83
CA ASP A 72 -4.73 -3.63 20.40
C ASP A 72 -6.08 -4.30 20.74
N SER A 73 -7.06 -3.53 21.26
CA SER A 73 -8.34 -4.10 21.69
C SER A 73 -9.25 -4.55 20.54
N ILE A 74 -8.94 -4.15 19.30
CA ILE A 74 -9.68 -4.55 18.09
C ILE A 74 -8.94 -5.62 17.27
N GLY A 75 -7.78 -6.08 17.76
CA GLY A 75 -7.01 -7.15 17.15
C GLY A 75 -6.05 -6.72 16.05
N ILE A 76 -5.67 -5.44 15.94
CA ILE A 76 -4.55 -5.03 15.08
C ILE A 76 -3.25 -5.46 15.76
N VAL A 77 -2.47 -6.26 15.03
CA VAL A 77 -1.08 -6.58 15.42
C VAL A 77 -0.16 -5.46 14.94
N LEU A 78 0.66 -4.95 15.85
CA LEU A 78 1.51 -3.79 15.65
C LEU A 78 2.97 -4.20 15.91
N ALA A 79 3.87 -3.88 14.97
CA ALA A 79 5.31 -4.12 15.11
C ALA A 79 6.04 -2.83 15.49
N PRO A 80 7.00 -2.86 16.43
CA PRO A 80 7.82 -1.69 16.74
C PRO A 80 8.79 -1.44 15.58
N ILE A 81 8.83 -0.19 15.12
CA ILE A 81 9.73 0.31 14.09
C ILE A 81 10.78 1.18 14.79
N PRO A 82 12.08 0.86 14.67
CA PRO A 82 13.11 1.58 15.41
C PRO A 82 13.38 2.95 14.80
N ALA A 83 13.80 3.92 15.61
CA ALA A 83 14.38 5.15 15.10
C ALA A 83 15.61 4.83 14.22
N GLY A 84 15.89 5.67 13.23
CA GLY A 84 17.01 5.42 12.32
C GLY A 84 17.02 6.37 11.13
N GLU A 85 17.85 6.06 10.16
CA GLU A 85 17.99 6.85 8.94
C GLU A 85 18.05 5.97 7.71
N TYR A 86 17.55 6.49 6.60
CA TYR A 86 17.56 5.81 5.32
C TYR A 86 17.54 6.81 4.17
N LEU A 87 17.82 6.30 2.96
CA LEU A 87 17.69 7.06 1.73
C LEU A 87 16.28 6.89 1.16
N MET A 88 15.47 7.94 1.24
CA MET A 88 14.11 8.00 0.72
C MET A 88 14.11 8.35 -0.76
N GLY A 89 13.25 7.67 -1.53
CA GLY A 89 13.11 7.84 -2.97
C GLY A 89 13.99 6.90 -3.78
N SER A 90 13.90 7.05 -5.10
CA SER A 90 14.58 6.19 -6.07
C SER A 90 16.01 6.62 -6.29
N SER A 91 16.94 5.66 -6.15
CA SER A 91 18.36 5.88 -6.41
C SER A 91 18.60 6.32 -7.85
N ASP A 92 19.74 6.97 -8.10
CA ASP A 92 20.02 7.43 -9.46
C ASP A 92 20.15 6.30 -10.49
N THR A 93 20.53 5.12 -10.00
CA THR A 93 20.71 3.88 -10.77
C THR A 93 19.44 3.05 -10.93
N ASP A 94 18.35 3.38 -10.22
CA ASP A 94 17.06 2.72 -10.41
C ASP A 94 16.43 3.18 -11.74
N GLN A 95 16.47 2.31 -12.74
CA GLN A 95 15.97 2.57 -14.09
C GLN A 95 14.44 2.65 -14.15
N ALA A 96 13.75 1.99 -13.21
CA ALA A 96 12.31 2.06 -13.08
C ALA A 96 11.86 3.26 -12.22
N GLY A 97 12.83 3.95 -11.59
CA GLY A 97 12.59 5.12 -10.77
C GLY A 97 11.96 6.28 -11.53
N LEU A 98 10.79 6.72 -11.09
CA LEU A 98 10.06 7.81 -11.73
C LEU A 98 10.63 9.19 -11.34
N PRO A 99 10.42 10.23 -12.16
CA PRO A 99 10.92 11.58 -11.86
C PRO A 99 10.42 12.16 -10.53
N MET A 100 9.20 11.83 -10.10
CA MET A 100 8.61 12.29 -8.83
C MET A 100 9.19 11.58 -7.59
N GLU A 101 9.88 10.46 -7.77
CA GLU A 101 10.56 9.68 -6.72
C GLU A 101 11.98 10.19 -6.47
N ARG A 102 12.40 11.22 -7.20
CA ARG A 102 13.74 11.79 -7.20
C ARG A 102 13.70 13.26 -6.74
N PRO A 103 14.83 13.78 -6.22
CA PRO A 103 16.06 13.07 -5.90
C PRO A 103 15.93 12.18 -4.67
N GLN A 104 16.78 11.14 -4.61
CA GLN A 104 16.95 10.38 -3.38
C GLN A 104 17.61 11.25 -2.30
N HIS A 105 17.15 11.18 -1.06
CA HIS A 105 17.62 12.05 0.01
C HIS A 105 17.60 11.37 1.39
N LEU A 106 18.40 11.88 2.33
CA LEU A 106 18.53 11.28 3.66
C LEU A 106 17.39 11.72 4.57
N VAL A 107 16.60 10.76 5.03
CA VAL A 107 15.56 10.97 6.03
C VAL A 107 15.99 10.30 7.33
N ARG A 108 15.80 11.01 8.45
CA ARG A 108 15.94 10.45 9.80
C ARG A 108 14.58 10.37 10.48
N ILE A 109 14.20 9.17 10.88
CA ILE A 109 13.10 8.90 11.81
C ILE A 109 13.68 8.99 13.22
N THR A 110 13.34 10.04 13.97
CA THR A 110 14.04 10.35 15.23
C THR A 110 13.50 9.59 16.44
N LYS A 111 12.28 9.05 16.32
CA LYS A 111 11.63 8.29 17.40
C LYS A 111 11.10 6.96 16.87
N PRO A 112 11.16 5.89 17.67
CA PRO A 112 10.45 4.67 17.33
C PRO A 112 8.94 4.94 17.30
N PHE A 113 8.22 4.09 16.58
CA PHE A 113 6.76 4.06 16.53
C PHE A 113 6.30 2.63 16.33
N TYR A 114 5.02 2.34 16.54
CA TYR A 114 4.42 1.07 16.16
C TYR A 114 3.69 1.22 14.84
N LEU A 115 3.85 0.24 13.93
CA LEU A 115 3.13 0.21 12.65
C LEU A 115 2.27 -1.06 12.55
N GLY A 116 1.07 -0.92 12.01
CA GLY A 116 0.18 -2.04 11.71
C GLY A 116 0.91 -3.04 10.80
N VAL A 117 0.96 -4.29 11.26
CA VAL A 117 1.64 -5.40 10.57
C VAL A 117 1.04 -5.65 9.18
N CYS A 118 -0.27 -5.47 9.07
CA CYS A 118 -1.07 -5.57 7.85
C CYS A 118 -1.83 -4.25 7.62
N GLU A 119 -2.46 -4.12 6.44
CA GLU A 119 -3.52 -3.12 6.24
C GLU A 119 -4.69 -3.37 7.21
N VAL A 120 -5.45 -2.32 7.51
CA VAL A 120 -6.67 -2.44 8.32
C VAL A 120 -7.66 -3.35 7.59
N THR A 121 -8.12 -4.40 8.28
CA THR A 121 -9.08 -5.34 7.73
C THR A 121 -10.51 -4.80 7.75
N ARG A 122 -11.40 -5.40 6.94
CA ARG A 122 -12.83 -5.09 6.96
C ARG A 122 -13.43 -5.24 8.36
N ALA A 123 -13.09 -6.29 9.11
CA ALA A 123 -13.62 -6.49 10.46
C ALA A 123 -13.16 -5.42 11.45
N GLN A 124 -11.87 -5.06 11.43
CA GLN A 124 -11.34 -3.98 12.27
C GLN A 124 -12.00 -2.63 11.91
N TYR A 125 -12.13 -2.34 10.60
CA TYR A 125 -12.80 -1.13 10.11
C TYR A 125 -14.26 -1.04 10.57
N GLU A 126 -15.04 -2.11 10.38
CA GLU A 126 -16.43 -2.20 10.82
C GLU A 126 -16.57 -2.02 12.34
N GLN A 127 -15.65 -2.58 13.13
CA GLN A 127 -15.69 -2.47 14.58
C GLN A 127 -15.51 -1.02 15.08
N VAL A 128 -14.75 -0.20 14.36
CA VAL A 128 -14.46 1.20 14.75
C VAL A 128 -15.45 2.19 14.17
N LEU A 129 -15.84 2.04 12.90
CA LEU A 129 -16.65 3.03 12.17
C LEU A 129 -18.08 2.58 11.85
N ASP A 130 -18.45 1.31 12.09
CA ASP A 130 -19.76 0.73 11.75
C ASP A 130 -20.17 1.03 10.29
N ALA A 131 -19.19 0.93 9.38
CA ALA A 131 -19.36 1.29 7.98
C ALA A 131 -18.67 0.29 7.04
N ARG A 132 -19.21 0.16 5.82
CA ARG A 132 -18.78 -0.83 4.81
C ARG A 132 -18.62 -0.20 3.42
N PRO A 133 -17.66 0.73 3.23
CA PRO A 133 -17.54 1.50 1.99
C PRO A 133 -17.34 0.64 0.73
N TRP A 134 -16.72 -0.54 0.86
CA TRP A 134 -16.53 -1.51 -0.23
C TRP A 134 -17.84 -2.04 -0.82
N GLN A 135 -18.96 -2.06 -0.07
CA GLN A 135 -20.24 -2.55 -0.60
C GLN A 135 -20.80 -1.72 -1.76
N LEU A 136 -20.32 -0.50 -1.95
CA LEU A 136 -20.80 0.41 -2.98
C LEU A 136 -19.97 0.37 -4.27
N ILE A 137 -18.74 -0.14 -4.21
CA ILE A 137 -17.73 0.01 -5.27
C ILE A 137 -17.18 -1.35 -5.70
N ASP A 138 -17.00 -2.29 -4.77
CA ASP A 138 -16.66 -3.66 -5.12
C ASP A 138 -17.94 -4.28 -5.70
N VAL A 139 -18.04 -4.36 -7.04
CA VAL A 139 -19.17 -4.96 -7.76
C VAL A 139 -18.68 -6.16 -8.56
N GLY A 140 -19.28 -7.33 -8.31
CA GLY A 140 -18.96 -8.59 -9.01
C GLY A 140 -19.53 -9.82 -8.32
N GLU A 141 -19.83 -10.88 -9.09
CA GLU A 141 -20.47 -12.13 -8.62
C GLU A 141 -19.75 -12.81 -7.45
N TRP A 142 -18.43 -12.63 -7.32
CA TRP A 142 -17.62 -13.17 -6.22
C TRP A 142 -17.94 -12.58 -4.83
N LEU A 143 -18.64 -11.43 -4.77
CA LEU A 143 -19.04 -10.79 -3.51
C LEU A 143 -20.39 -11.25 -2.98
N GLU A 144 -21.17 -12.02 -3.75
CA GLU A 144 -22.29 -12.78 -3.16
C GLU A 144 -21.78 -13.83 -2.15
N GLN A 145 -20.48 -14.14 -2.19
CA GLN A 145 -19.75 -14.90 -1.16
C GLN A 145 -19.34 -14.04 0.05
N GLY A 146 -19.69 -12.74 0.10
CA GLY A 146 -19.39 -11.77 1.18
C GLY A 146 -20.04 -12.07 2.54
N GLN A 147 -20.52 -13.30 2.76
CA GLN A 147 -20.90 -13.84 4.05
C GLN A 147 -19.90 -14.87 4.59
N GLN A 148 -18.84 -15.19 3.85
CA GLN A 148 -17.85 -16.15 4.30
C GLN A 148 -16.89 -15.54 5.34
N PRO A 149 -16.47 -16.29 6.36
CA PRO A 149 -15.59 -15.80 7.43
C PRO A 149 -14.31 -15.10 6.95
N GLU A 150 -13.71 -15.56 5.85
CA GLU A 150 -12.49 -15.01 5.25
C GLU A 150 -12.65 -13.58 4.74
N SER A 151 -13.89 -13.16 4.39
CA SER A 151 -14.16 -11.79 3.93
C SER A 151 -13.85 -10.74 5.00
N LYS A 152 -13.85 -11.13 6.28
CA LYS A 152 -13.50 -10.27 7.41
C LYS A 152 -12.04 -9.88 7.44
N LEU A 153 -11.17 -10.72 6.87
CA LEU A 153 -9.72 -10.54 6.85
C LEU A 153 -9.22 -9.83 5.59
N LEU A 154 -10.09 -9.58 4.61
CA LEU A 154 -9.77 -8.73 3.47
C LEU A 154 -9.39 -7.33 3.96
N ALA A 155 -8.47 -6.67 3.25
CA ALA A 155 -8.20 -5.27 3.48
C ALA A 155 -9.48 -4.43 3.33
N ALA A 156 -9.64 -3.42 4.18
CA ALA A 156 -10.71 -2.44 4.07
C ALA A 156 -10.44 -1.53 2.86
N THR A 157 -11.18 -1.76 1.78
CA THR A 157 -11.06 -1.05 0.51
C THR A 157 -12.10 0.05 0.35
N SER A 158 -11.97 0.88 -0.69
CA SER A 158 -12.89 1.99 -0.98
C SER A 158 -12.95 3.05 0.13
N VAL A 159 -11.87 3.11 0.91
CA VAL A 159 -11.70 4.06 2.01
C VAL A 159 -11.11 5.35 1.43
N SER A 160 -11.77 6.48 1.72
CA SER A 160 -11.20 7.80 1.42
C SER A 160 -10.19 8.20 2.49
N TYR A 161 -9.31 9.17 2.18
CA TYR A 161 -8.36 9.70 3.16
C TYR A 161 -9.08 10.16 4.45
N HIS A 162 -10.22 10.84 4.28
CA HIS A 162 -11.03 11.32 5.41
C HIS A 162 -11.54 10.18 6.30
N ASN A 163 -11.95 9.05 5.71
CA ASN A 163 -12.36 7.89 6.48
C ASN A 163 -11.20 7.23 7.21
N ALA A 164 -10.02 7.15 6.58
CA ALA A 164 -8.83 6.59 7.21
C ALA A 164 -8.37 7.45 8.41
N VAL A 165 -8.40 8.78 8.28
CA VAL A 165 -8.15 9.71 9.39
C VAL A 165 -9.20 9.57 10.50
N GLU A 166 -10.48 9.47 10.15
CA GLU A 166 -11.55 9.28 11.14
C GLU A 166 -11.40 7.96 11.90
N PHE A 167 -11.05 6.88 11.20
CA PHE A 167 -10.74 5.58 11.81
C PHE A 167 -9.62 5.74 12.86
N CYS A 168 -8.50 6.36 12.49
CA CYS A 168 -7.38 6.57 13.41
C CYS A 168 -7.80 7.42 14.63
N SER A 169 -8.59 8.47 14.42
CA SER A 169 -9.11 9.32 15.50
C SER A 169 -10.00 8.53 16.47
N ARG A 170 -10.91 7.69 15.95
CA ARG A 170 -11.79 6.86 16.78
C ARG A 170 -11.04 5.76 17.51
N LEU A 171 -10.08 5.11 16.84
CA LEU A 171 -9.22 4.12 17.46
C LEU A 171 -8.39 4.74 18.59
N SER A 172 -7.93 5.99 18.41
CA SER A 172 -7.23 6.72 19.48
C SER A 172 -8.10 6.92 20.72
N GLU A 173 -9.38 7.27 20.53
CA GLU A 173 -10.35 7.41 21.62
C GLU A 173 -10.62 6.07 22.34
N ILE A 174 -10.70 4.97 21.58
CA ILE A 174 -10.96 3.62 22.10
C ILE A 174 -9.77 3.11 22.93
N GLU A 175 -8.55 3.26 22.42
CA GLU A 175 -7.34 2.72 23.03
C GLU A 175 -6.73 3.63 24.10
N GLY A 176 -7.09 4.92 24.11
CA GLY A 176 -6.43 5.92 24.95
C GLY A 176 -4.95 6.11 24.58
N ALA A 177 -4.60 5.87 23.31
CA ALA A 177 -3.27 6.03 22.74
C ALA A 177 -3.37 6.76 21.40
N GLU A 178 -2.32 7.42 20.95
CA GLU A 178 -2.36 8.16 19.67
C GLU A 178 -2.19 7.20 18.49
N TYR A 179 -3.21 7.12 17.64
CA TYR A 179 -3.22 6.45 16.36
C TYR A 179 -3.38 7.45 15.22
N ARG A 180 -2.64 7.24 14.13
CA ARG A 180 -2.67 8.08 12.94
C ARG A 180 -2.30 7.30 11.69
N LEU A 181 -2.42 7.93 10.53
CA LEU A 181 -1.79 7.44 9.32
C LEU A 181 -0.25 7.58 9.44
N PRO A 182 0.53 6.68 8.81
CA PRO A 182 1.96 6.90 8.66
C PRO A 182 2.22 8.15 7.82
N SER A 183 3.30 8.86 8.11
CA SER A 183 3.89 9.74 7.12
C SER A 183 4.42 8.92 5.93
N GLU A 184 4.57 9.55 4.77
CA GLU A 184 5.18 8.92 3.59
C GLU A 184 6.57 8.38 3.92
N ALA A 185 7.34 9.14 4.72
CA ALA A 185 8.67 8.76 5.14
C ALA A 185 8.70 7.55 6.07
N GLU A 186 7.80 7.48 7.05
CA GLU A 186 7.66 6.32 7.93
C GLU A 186 7.24 5.08 7.14
N TRP A 187 6.31 5.24 6.20
CA TRP A 187 5.86 4.15 5.34
C TRP A 187 6.99 3.58 4.51
N GLU A 188 7.77 4.42 3.80
CA GLU A 188 8.87 3.93 2.96
C GLU A 188 10.01 3.32 3.80
N TYR A 189 10.33 3.94 4.93
CA TYR A 189 11.31 3.39 5.88
C TYR A 189 10.93 1.99 6.35
N ALA A 190 9.68 1.82 6.76
CA ALA A 190 9.13 0.54 7.20
C ALA A 190 9.04 -0.47 6.07
N CYS A 191 8.62 -0.06 4.86
CA CYS A 191 8.58 -0.89 3.67
C CYS A 191 9.96 -1.46 3.34
N ARG A 192 11.00 -0.61 3.32
CA ARG A 192 12.37 -0.99 3.04
C ARG A 192 12.98 -1.90 4.10
N ALA A 193 12.64 -1.71 5.37
CA ALA A 193 13.12 -2.53 6.48
C ALA A 193 14.65 -2.74 6.46
N GLY A 194 15.40 -1.65 6.22
CA GLY A 194 16.87 -1.65 6.15
C GLY A 194 17.47 -2.01 4.78
N THR A 195 16.67 -2.39 3.79
CA THR A 195 17.15 -2.66 2.42
C THR A 195 17.29 -1.38 1.60
N THR A 196 18.18 -1.41 0.61
CA THR A 196 18.39 -0.31 -0.36
C THR A 196 17.96 -0.67 -1.78
N THR A 197 17.36 -1.84 -1.96
CA THR A 197 16.90 -2.39 -3.24
C THR A 197 15.55 -1.80 -3.65
N ALA A 198 15.08 -2.17 -4.84
CA ALA A 198 13.79 -1.75 -5.38
C ALA A 198 12.61 -2.30 -4.55
N PHE A 199 12.75 -3.51 -4.00
CA PHE A 199 11.80 -4.13 -3.08
C PHE A 199 12.49 -4.55 -1.78
N SER A 200 11.73 -4.82 -0.72
CA SER A 200 12.27 -5.29 0.55
C SER A 200 12.90 -6.69 0.49
N PHE A 201 12.61 -7.43 -0.58
CA PHE A 201 13.12 -8.77 -0.85
C PHE A 201 14.22 -8.80 -1.94
N GLY A 202 14.65 -7.63 -2.44
CA GLY A 202 15.69 -7.51 -3.46
C GLY A 202 15.19 -6.86 -4.76
N ASP A 203 15.91 -7.07 -5.86
CA ASP A 203 15.59 -6.53 -7.19
C ASP A 203 15.02 -7.60 -8.15
N ASP A 204 14.89 -8.85 -7.70
CA ASP A 204 14.43 -9.98 -8.51
C ASP A 204 12.90 -10.03 -8.54
N LEU A 205 12.32 -9.71 -9.70
CA LEU A 205 10.87 -9.73 -9.90
C LEU A 205 10.26 -11.15 -9.79
N SER A 206 11.06 -12.22 -9.89
CA SER A 206 10.56 -13.58 -9.72
C SER A 206 10.10 -13.88 -8.29
N GLU A 207 10.53 -13.07 -7.31
CA GLU A 207 10.12 -13.17 -5.91
C GLU A 207 8.76 -12.49 -5.64
N LEU A 208 8.19 -11.75 -6.59
CA LEU A 208 6.91 -11.05 -6.41
C LEU A 208 5.78 -12.00 -5.97
N ASP A 209 5.72 -13.21 -6.52
CA ASP A 209 4.67 -14.17 -6.16
C ASP A 209 4.67 -14.53 -4.68
N ARG A 210 5.82 -14.44 -4.01
CA ARG A 210 5.95 -14.72 -2.57
C ARG A 210 5.57 -13.54 -1.70
N HIS A 211 5.69 -12.30 -2.20
CA HIS A 211 5.63 -11.08 -1.38
C HIS A 211 4.49 -10.13 -1.71
N ALA A 212 3.82 -10.32 -2.85
CA ALA A 212 2.85 -9.36 -3.35
C ALA A 212 1.54 -10.04 -3.79
N TRP A 213 0.46 -9.27 -3.72
CA TRP A 213 -0.75 -9.54 -4.48
C TRP A 213 -0.82 -8.55 -5.63
N CYS A 214 -0.57 -9.02 -6.86
CA CYS A 214 -0.65 -8.24 -8.09
C CYS A 214 -1.10 -9.11 -9.27
N TYR A 215 -2.16 -8.68 -9.95
CA TYR A 215 -2.70 -9.39 -11.11
C TYR A 215 -1.69 -9.43 -12.25
N GLY A 216 -1.58 -10.58 -12.91
CA GLY A 216 -0.63 -10.81 -14.00
C GLY A 216 0.79 -11.14 -13.55
N TYR A 217 1.14 -10.90 -12.28
CA TYR A 217 2.49 -11.16 -11.74
C TYR A 217 2.51 -12.21 -10.62
N THR A 218 1.39 -12.41 -9.94
CA THR A 218 1.30 -13.30 -8.77
C THR A 218 0.13 -14.27 -8.92
N ASN A 219 0.38 -15.53 -8.60
CA ASN A 219 -0.59 -16.61 -8.64
C ASN A 219 -1.69 -16.36 -7.60
N GLY A 220 -2.94 -16.64 -8.00
CA GLY A 220 -4.11 -16.46 -7.15
C GLY A 220 -4.57 -15.02 -6.93
N SER A 221 -3.86 -14.00 -7.47
CA SER A 221 -4.26 -12.60 -7.26
C SER A 221 -5.62 -12.27 -7.87
N GLU A 222 -5.96 -12.86 -9.03
CA GLU A 222 -7.29 -12.77 -9.66
C GLU A 222 -7.84 -11.33 -9.84
N GLY A 223 -6.99 -10.31 -9.78
CA GLY A 223 -7.41 -8.91 -9.94
C GLY A 223 -8.32 -8.42 -8.82
N ARG A 224 -8.20 -8.99 -7.61
CA ARG A 224 -9.04 -8.66 -6.45
C ARG A 224 -8.22 -8.44 -5.18
N VAL A 225 -8.86 -7.84 -4.19
CA VAL A 225 -8.34 -7.73 -2.82
C VAL A 225 -8.25 -9.10 -2.17
N HIS A 226 -7.20 -9.31 -1.38
CA HIS A 226 -6.94 -10.55 -0.64
C HIS A 226 -7.01 -10.35 0.86
N ALA A 227 -7.09 -11.47 1.57
CA ALA A 227 -6.90 -11.46 3.01
C ALA A 227 -5.48 -10.95 3.29
N VAL A 228 -5.35 -10.08 4.29
CA VAL A 228 -4.05 -9.52 4.64
C VAL A 228 -3.17 -10.57 5.31
N GLY A 229 -1.86 -10.42 5.21
CA GLY A 229 -0.88 -11.27 5.89
C GLY A 229 -0.70 -12.67 5.27
N GLN A 230 -1.12 -12.88 4.02
CA GLN A 230 -1.06 -14.20 3.37
C GLN A 230 0.15 -14.39 2.45
N LYS A 231 0.94 -13.34 2.24
CA LYS A 231 2.25 -13.37 1.55
C LYS A 231 3.39 -13.27 2.56
N GLU A 232 4.64 -13.39 2.12
CA GLU A 232 5.81 -13.30 2.99
C GLU A 232 6.08 -11.87 3.43
N ALA A 233 6.30 -11.69 4.73
CA ALA A 233 6.64 -10.41 5.32
C ALA A 233 8.00 -9.88 4.85
N ASN A 234 8.18 -8.58 4.97
CA ASN A 234 9.49 -7.94 4.84
C ASN A 234 10.40 -8.26 6.05
N PRO A 235 11.68 -7.84 6.03
CA PRO A 235 12.62 -8.11 7.12
C PRO A 235 12.22 -7.60 8.51
N TRP A 236 11.22 -6.73 8.64
CA TRP A 236 10.70 -6.23 9.92
C TRP A 236 9.33 -6.83 10.28
N GLY A 237 8.90 -7.88 9.59
CA GLY A 237 7.66 -8.59 9.90
C GLY A 237 6.41 -7.86 9.44
N LEU A 238 6.50 -6.94 8.47
CA LEU A 238 5.37 -6.25 7.88
C LEU A 238 4.94 -6.94 6.59
N TYR A 239 3.64 -7.12 6.42
CA TYR A 239 3.03 -7.84 5.32
C TYR A 239 2.41 -6.88 4.32
N ASP A 240 2.29 -7.36 3.07
CA ASP A 240 1.58 -6.69 1.97
C ASP A 240 2.14 -5.30 1.62
N MET A 241 3.39 -5.00 1.99
CA MET A 241 4.05 -3.71 1.68
C MET A 241 4.31 -3.48 0.18
N HIS A 242 4.07 -4.49 -0.66
CA HIS A 242 4.35 -4.51 -2.10
C HIS A 242 3.15 -4.97 -2.94
N GLY A 243 1.92 -4.61 -2.56
CA GLY A 243 0.73 -4.92 -3.35
C GLY A 243 -0.52 -5.01 -2.49
N ASN A 244 -1.48 -5.83 -2.91
CA ASN A 244 -2.81 -5.93 -2.30
C ASN A 244 -3.59 -4.61 -2.45
N VAL A 245 -3.41 -3.62 -1.57
CA VAL A 245 -4.05 -2.32 -1.71
C VAL A 245 -3.05 -1.18 -1.56
N GLU A 246 -3.31 -0.08 -2.27
CA GLU A 246 -2.56 1.15 -2.05
C GLU A 246 -2.96 1.77 -0.72
N GLU A 247 -2.02 2.38 -0.03
CA GLU A 247 -2.21 2.84 1.34
C GLU A 247 -2.07 4.36 1.48
N TRP A 248 -3.09 4.97 2.09
CA TRP A 248 -3.07 6.40 2.43
C TRP A 248 -1.96 6.71 3.44
N CYS A 249 -1.15 7.73 3.12
CA CYS A 249 -0.24 8.38 4.06
C CYS A 249 -0.79 9.74 4.49
N ALA A 250 -0.31 10.26 5.63
CA ALA A 250 -0.74 11.54 6.18
C ALA A 250 -0.44 12.74 5.27
N ASP A 251 0.66 12.66 4.53
CA ASP A 251 1.28 13.75 3.78
C ASP A 251 0.40 14.28 2.64
N TRP A 252 0.48 15.59 2.42
CA TRP A 252 0.10 16.16 1.14
C TRP A 252 1.11 15.75 0.07
N TYR A 253 0.63 15.45 -1.13
CA TYR A 253 1.47 15.05 -2.24
C TYR A 253 2.16 16.27 -2.88
N ALA A 254 3.47 16.19 -3.02
CA ALA A 254 4.29 17.09 -3.83
C ALA A 254 4.84 16.35 -5.06
N LEU A 255 4.91 17.03 -6.20
CA LEU A 255 5.39 16.48 -7.47
C LEU A 255 6.84 16.03 -7.42
N LYS A 256 7.64 16.59 -6.51
CA LYS A 256 9.06 16.30 -6.34
C LYS A 256 9.45 16.35 -4.88
N TYR A 257 10.47 15.58 -4.55
CA TYR A 257 11.21 15.81 -3.31
C TYR A 257 12.11 17.04 -3.46
N GLU A 258 12.31 17.78 -2.36
CA GLU A 258 13.25 18.90 -2.33
C GLU A 258 14.71 18.44 -2.36
N GLY A 259 14.96 17.21 -1.87
CA GLY A 259 16.28 16.57 -1.88
C GLY A 259 17.17 16.91 -0.70
N GLU A 260 16.67 17.71 0.25
CA GLU A 260 17.40 18.04 1.48
C GLU A 260 17.32 16.92 2.50
N SER A 261 18.30 16.87 3.40
CA SER A 261 18.22 15.96 4.55
C SER A 261 17.25 16.50 5.58
N VAL A 262 16.32 15.66 6.03
CA VAL A 262 15.21 16.06 6.90
C VAL A 262 15.01 15.05 8.05
N ASN A 263 14.51 15.55 9.17
CA ASN A 263 14.11 14.73 10.32
C ASN A 263 12.58 14.70 10.37
N ASP A 264 12.00 13.51 10.48
CA ASP A 264 10.54 13.26 10.60
C ASP A 264 9.69 14.11 9.63
N PRO A 265 9.96 14.09 8.31
CA PRO A 265 9.21 14.92 7.37
C PRO A 265 7.74 14.47 7.31
N THR A 266 6.84 15.45 7.34
CA THR A 266 5.38 15.25 7.26
C THR A 266 4.79 15.80 5.96
N GLY A 267 5.63 15.94 4.93
CA GLY A 267 5.27 16.53 3.65
C GLY A 267 5.09 18.05 3.72
N PRO A 268 4.72 18.68 2.59
CA PRO A 268 4.44 20.11 2.56
C PRO A 268 3.16 20.45 3.33
N ALA A 269 3.05 21.69 3.80
CA ALA A 269 1.85 22.20 4.45
C ALA A 269 0.61 22.13 3.52
N GLU A 270 0.83 22.23 2.21
CA GLU A 270 -0.17 22.13 1.16
C GLU A 270 0.38 21.32 -0.01
N GLY A 271 -0.45 20.47 -0.61
CA GLY A 271 -0.06 19.68 -1.78
C GLY A 271 0.00 20.52 -3.05
N ASP A 272 0.80 20.05 -4.01
CA ASP A 272 0.80 20.62 -5.36
C ASP A 272 -0.57 20.40 -6.02
N GLU A 273 -0.92 21.33 -6.91
CA GLU A 273 -2.08 21.15 -7.77
C GLU A 273 -1.80 20.05 -8.79
N VAL A 274 -2.63 19.01 -8.77
CA VAL A 274 -2.58 17.87 -9.69
C VAL A 274 -3.85 17.84 -10.52
N VAL A 275 -3.69 17.45 -11.78
CA VAL A 275 -4.78 17.37 -12.76
C VAL A 275 -4.95 15.93 -13.19
N ARG A 276 -6.18 15.44 -13.18
CA ARG A 276 -6.56 14.17 -13.80
C ARG A 276 -7.14 14.46 -15.18
N LEU A 277 -6.56 13.83 -16.18
CA LEU A 277 -7.04 13.89 -17.56
C LEU A 277 -7.98 12.71 -17.86
N ASP A 278 -8.80 12.80 -18.90
CA ASP A 278 -9.47 11.64 -19.49
C ASP A 278 -8.60 10.97 -20.57
N GLU A 279 -9.14 9.94 -21.21
CA GLU A 279 -8.47 9.21 -22.29
C GLU A 279 -8.16 10.09 -23.51
N SER A 280 -8.89 11.20 -23.69
CA SER A 280 -8.65 12.17 -24.76
C SER A 280 -7.59 13.21 -24.38
N GLY A 281 -7.11 13.19 -23.13
CA GLY A 281 -6.14 14.15 -22.60
C GLY A 281 -6.77 15.45 -22.10
N GLU A 282 -8.10 15.51 -21.99
CA GLU A 282 -8.81 16.68 -21.47
C GLU A 282 -8.88 16.64 -19.95
N GLU A 283 -8.78 17.81 -19.32
CA GLU A 283 -8.87 17.93 -17.87
C GLU A 283 -10.26 17.54 -17.38
N VAL A 284 -10.31 16.53 -16.51
CA VAL A 284 -11.54 16.05 -15.86
C VAL A 284 -11.69 16.68 -14.48
N VAL A 285 -10.59 16.80 -13.75
CA VAL A 285 -10.57 17.36 -12.39
C VAL A 285 -9.18 17.85 -12.03
N SER A 286 -9.12 18.99 -11.35
CA SER A 286 -7.92 19.53 -10.71
C SER A 286 -8.14 19.66 -9.21
N GLY A 287 -7.07 19.52 -8.43
CA GLY A 287 -7.12 19.65 -6.98
C GLY A 287 -5.81 19.27 -6.32
N ARG A 288 -5.84 19.06 -5.01
CA ARG A 288 -4.65 18.65 -4.23
C ARG A 288 -4.81 17.22 -3.76
N ALA A 289 -3.73 16.47 -3.87
CA ALA A 289 -3.71 15.04 -3.57
C ALA A 289 -3.01 14.75 -2.23
N ARG A 290 -3.41 13.67 -1.57
CA ARG A 290 -2.68 13.03 -0.48
C ARG A 290 -1.84 11.88 -1.03
N VAL A 291 -0.75 11.57 -0.34
CA VAL A 291 0.18 10.52 -0.76
C VAL A 291 -0.47 9.13 -0.63
N MET A 292 -0.18 8.29 -1.63
CA MET A 292 -0.49 6.86 -1.68
C MET A 292 0.78 6.04 -1.94
N ARG A 293 0.87 4.87 -1.30
CA ARG A 293 2.06 3.99 -1.33
C ARG A 293 1.68 2.51 -1.53
N GLY A 294 2.66 1.67 -1.85
CA GLY A 294 2.54 0.19 -1.88
C GLY A 294 2.10 -0.44 -3.19
N GLY A 295 1.34 0.29 -4.01
CA GLY A 295 0.68 -0.29 -5.18
C GLY A 295 -0.46 -1.23 -4.78
N SER A 296 -1.05 -1.96 -5.73
CA SER A 296 -2.23 -2.80 -5.43
C SER A 296 -2.34 -4.03 -6.32
N PHE A 297 -3.32 -4.88 -6.03
CA PHE A 297 -3.70 -6.04 -6.84
C PHE A 297 -3.98 -5.70 -8.31
N ALA A 298 -4.30 -4.44 -8.63
CA ALA A 298 -4.69 -4.00 -9.97
C ALA A 298 -3.54 -3.37 -10.78
N MET A 299 -2.28 -3.51 -10.37
CA MET A 299 -1.12 -2.96 -11.10
C MET A 299 -0.65 -3.88 -12.25
N TYR A 300 -1.57 -4.22 -13.17
CA TYR A 300 -1.38 -5.28 -14.16
C TYR A 300 -0.40 -4.97 -15.32
N LEU A 301 0.06 -3.72 -15.47
CA LEU A 301 0.93 -3.32 -16.60
C LEU A 301 2.38 -3.10 -16.23
N ASP A 302 2.69 -2.87 -14.95
CA ASP A 302 4.04 -2.54 -14.53
C ASP A 302 4.25 -2.87 -13.04
N PRO A 303 5.09 -3.86 -12.70
CA PRO A 303 5.39 -4.18 -11.30
C PRO A 303 6.28 -3.12 -10.66
N SER A 304 6.81 -2.15 -11.42
CA SER A 304 7.55 -1.02 -10.87
C SER A 304 6.72 -0.17 -9.91
N CYS A 305 5.38 -0.22 -10.03
CA CYS A 305 4.43 0.43 -9.13
C CYS A 305 4.36 -0.23 -7.73
N LEU A 306 4.98 -1.39 -7.55
CA LEU A 306 5.05 -2.11 -6.28
C LEU A 306 6.38 -1.85 -5.54
N ARG A 307 7.32 -1.12 -6.15
CA ARG A 307 8.64 -0.82 -5.55
C ARG A 307 8.49 -0.04 -4.26
N SER A 308 9.43 -0.21 -3.33
CA SER A 308 9.47 0.51 -2.06
C SER A 308 9.42 2.02 -2.24
N ALA A 309 10.00 2.55 -3.32
CA ALA A 309 10.07 3.99 -3.62
C ALA A 309 8.84 4.55 -4.35
N PHE A 310 7.98 3.69 -4.93
CA PHE A 310 6.88 4.14 -5.77
C PHE A 310 5.87 4.96 -4.96
N ARG A 311 5.57 6.15 -5.47
CA ARG A 311 4.61 7.09 -4.87
C ARG A 311 3.58 7.53 -5.89
N ALA A 312 2.34 7.58 -5.42
CA ALA A 312 1.24 8.20 -6.13
C ALA A 312 0.59 9.29 -5.27
N GLY A 313 -0.20 10.14 -5.93
CA GLY A 313 -1.07 11.09 -5.27
C GLY A 313 -2.50 10.88 -5.71
N TYR A 314 -3.45 10.89 -4.77
CA TYR A 314 -4.87 10.89 -5.10
C TYR A 314 -5.67 11.90 -4.27
N PHE A 315 -6.77 12.41 -4.84
CA PHE A 315 -7.62 13.38 -4.17
C PHE A 315 -8.24 12.78 -2.88
N PRO A 316 -8.30 13.54 -1.78
CA PRO A 316 -8.65 12.99 -0.46
C PRO A 316 -10.10 12.46 -0.35
N ASP A 317 -11.02 12.97 -1.18
CA ASP A 317 -12.40 12.47 -1.29
C ASP A 317 -12.53 11.18 -2.11
N GLY A 318 -11.44 10.82 -2.79
CA GLY A 318 -11.33 9.69 -3.68
C GLY A 318 -11.56 8.34 -3.01
N ARG A 319 -12.24 7.44 -3.71
CA ARG A 319 -12.44 6.05 -3.31
C ARG A 319 -12.23 5.14 -4.51
N ARG A 320 -11.46 4.07 -4.32
CA ARG A 320 -11.30 2.98 -5.29
C ARG A 320 -11.25 1.66 -4.55
N SER A 321 -11.61 0.58 -5.23
CA SER A 321 -11.50 -0.79 -4.72
C SER A 321 -10.05 -1.17 -4.36
N THR A 322 -9.05 -0.40 -4.81
CA THR A 322 -7.64 -0.57 -4.50
C THR A 322 -7.14 0.29 -3.35
N PHE A 323 -7.97 1.13 -2.74
CA PHE A 323 -7.52 2.08 -1.70
C PHE A 323 -7.87 1.60 -0.30
N GLY A 324 -6.83 1.37 0.50
CA GLY A 324 -6.88 1.05 1.92
C GLY A 324 -5.90 1.93 2.70
N PHE A 325 -5.47 1.43 3.86
CA PHE A 325 -4.51 2.10 4.74
C PHE A 325 -4.05 1.14 5.85
N ARG A 326 -2.92 1.46 6.47
CA ARG A 326 -2.49 0.92 7.77
C ARG A 326 -2.30 2.03 8.77
N VAL A 327 -2.16 1.68 10.05
CA VAL A 327 -2.11 2.66 11.14
C VAL A 327 -0.74 2.67 11.81
N VAL A 328 -0.32 3.86 12.23
CA VAL A 328 0.74 4.07 13.22
C VAL A 328 0.09 4.23 14.58
N ARG A 329 0.73 3.67 15.61
CA ARG A 329 0.53 4.01 17.02
C ARG A 329 1.81 4.65 17.56
N GLU A 330 1.69 5.81 18.19
CA GLU A 330 2.84 6.50 18.78
C GLU A 330 3.52 5.64 19.86
N TYR A 331 4.85 5.69 19.88
CA TYR A 331 5.63 5.03 20.92
C TYR A 331 5.66 5.89 22.17
N VAL A 332 5.34 5.28 23.32
CA VAL A 332 5.44 5.92 24.62
C VAL A 332 6.44 5.13 25.45
N GLU A 333 7.57 5.75 25.78
CA GLU A 333 8.53 5.18 26.73
C GLU A 333 7.83 4.99 28.08
N SER A 334 7.93 3.80 28.66
CA SER A 334 7.51 3.58 30.04
C SER A 334 8.43 4.38 30.97
N GLU A 335 7.85 5.28 31.78
CA GLU A 335 8.56 6.06 32.81
C GLU A 335 9.38 5.24 33.81
#